data_AF-A0A418JMI4-F1
#
_entry.id   AF-A0A418JMI4-F1
#
_cell.length_a   1.000
_cell.length_b   1.000
_cell.length_c   1.000
_cell.angle_alpha   90.00
_cell.angle_beta   90.00
_cell.angle_gamma   90.00
#
_symmetry.space_group_name_H-M   'P 1'
#
loop_
_entity.id
_entity.type
_entity.pdbx_description
1 polymer ?
#
loop_
_entity_poly.entity_id
_entity_poly.type
_entity_poly.pdbx_seq_one_letter_code
_entity_poly.pdbx_strand_id
1 'polypeptide(L)'
;MKVSNDSTLAYRDHLQDHTLHRSQLNPKKRRSWVSFILTLIALVLSAIAAFHMYYHTLFKIQFLDQTVNYQQFKDVIQNLTHQSLIDTRDLESNLNMLLTMINIFFILIFINIVLAILTLVFNRTFIKLLNLIIAVCATLIPIAILYIVREAAKALASKFEPYLGHVNPSTLLVESNGLHNAIIFSSIATLLYFVSLFFRNRRPKR
;
A
#
# COMPACT_ATOMS: atom_id res chain seq x y z
N MET A 1 71.76 -54.03 -2.44
CA MET A 1 70.58 -53.94 -3.32
C MET A 1 69.80 -52.69 -2.92
N LYS A 2 69.92 -51.59 -3.70
CA LYS A 2 69.18 -50.33 -3.46
C LYS A 2 67.82 -50.47 -4.14
N VAL A 3 66.76 -50.62 -3.35
CA VAL A 3 65.37 -50.60 -3.85
C VAL A 3 65.02 -49.14 -4.12
N SER A 4 64.64 -48.85 -5.36
CA SER A 4 64.33 -47.49 -5.83
C SER A 4 63.11 -46.94 -5.11
N ASN A 5 63.25 -45.69 -4.66
CA ASN A 5 62.24 -44.94 -3.90
C ASN A 5 61.37 -44.08 -4.84
N ASP A 6 61.33 -44.41 -6.13
CA ASP A 6 60.69 -43.58 -7.17
C ASP A 6 59.18 -43.82 -7.27
N SER A 7 58.70 -44.99 -6.84
CA SER A 7 57.27 -45.33 -6.87
C SER A 7 56.46 -44.63 -5.78
N THR A 8 57.09 -44.22 -4.67
CA THR A 8 56.43 -43.48 -3.58
C THR A 8 56.32 -41.98 -3.84
N LEU A 9 57.21 -41.41 -4.67
CA LEU A 9 57.14 -40.03 -5.15
C LEU A 9 56.02 -39.85 -6.19
N ALA A 10 55.92 -40.77 -7.16
CA ALA A 10 54.86 -40.75 -8.17
C ALA A 10 53.44 -40.90 -7.56
N TYR A 11 53.30 -41.71 -6.51
CA TYR A 11 52.01 -41.86 -5.81
C TYR A 11 51.59 -40.60 -5.04
N ARG A 12 52.56 -39.78 -4.62
CA ARG A 12 52.33 -38.52 -3.91
C ARG A 12 51.92 -37.39 -4.83
N ASP A 13 52.47 -37.34 -6.05
CA ASP A 13 52.10 -36.34 -7.05
C ASP A 13 50.68 -36.57 -7.61
N HIS A 14 50.27 -37.84 -7.80
CA HIS A 14 48.90 -38.14 -8.23
C HIS A 14 47.81 -37.81 -7.19
N LEU A 15 48.17 -37.67 -5.91
CA LEU A 15 47.24 -37.26 -4.85
C LEU A 15 47.15 -35.73 -4.69
N GLN A 16 48.08 -34.96 -5.25
CA GLN A 16 48.04 -33.49 -5.20
C GLN A 16 47.23 -32.87 -6.34
N ASP A 17 47.06 -33.59 -7.45
CA ASP A 17 46.32 -33.09 -8.63
C ASP A 17 44.81 -33.34 -8.57
N HIS A 18 44.33 -33.95 -7.49
CA HIS A 18 42.92 -33.94 -7.14
C HIS A 18 42.73 -32.93 -6.02
N THR A 19 42.85 -31.65 -6.38
CA THR A 19 42.26 -30.57 -5.61
C THR A 19 40.81 -30.97 -5.35
N LEU A 20 40.57 -31.43 -4.12
CA LEU A 20 39.26 -31.79 -3.62
C LEU A 20 38.33 -30.68 -4.08
N HIS A 21 37.40 -31.00 -5.00
CA HIS A 21 36.28 -30.15 -5.32
C HIS A 21 35.50 -30.00 -4.02
N ARG A 22 35.93 -29.05 -3.18
CA ARG A 22 35.25 -28.63 -1.97
C ARG A 22 33.88 -28.27 -2.46
N SER A 23 32.89 -29.11 -2.13
CA SER A 23 31.51 -28.90 -2.51
C SER A 23 31.24 -27.43 -2.23
N GLN A 24 30.92 -26.69 -3.28
CA GLN A 24 30.42 -25.33 -3.13
C GLN A 24 29.05 -25.49 -2.48
N LEU A 25 29.05 -25.75 -1.16
CA LEU A 25 27.89 -25.68 -0.30
C LEU A 25 27.40 -24.27 -0.49
N ASN A 26 26.43 -24.10 -1.38
CA ASN A 26 25.84 -22.81 -1.73
C ASN A 26 25.52 -22.14 -0.40
N PRO A 27 26.30 -21.12 -0.01
CA PRO A 27 26.21 -20.62 1.35
C PRO A 27 24.80 -20.04 1.51
N LYS A 28 24.02 -20.65 2.42
CA LYS A 28 22.57 -20.46 2.55
C LYS A 28 22.30 -18.96 2.61
N LYS A 29 21.54 -18.44 1.63
CA LYS A 29 21.24 -17.00 1.53
C LYS A 29 20.70 -16.50 2.88
N ARG A 30 21.47 -15.69 3.60
CA ARG A 30 21.04 -15.11 4.88
C ARG A 30 19.88 -14.13 4.61
N ARG A 31 18.69 -14.44 5.14
CA ARG A 31 17.51 -13.58 5.05
C ARG A 31 17.81 -12.24 5.74
N SER A 32 17.56 -11.12 5.05
CA SER A 32 17.62 -9.80 5.68
C SER A 32 16.44 -9.64 6.63
N TRP A 33 16.68 -9.79 7.94
CA TRP A 33 15.67 -9.59 8.98
C TRP A 33 15.07 -8.19 8.97
N VAL A 34 15.88 -7.19 8.63
CA VAL A 34 15.43 -5.78 8.52
C VAL A 34 14.33 -5.64 7.47
N SER A 35 14.54 -6.20 6.27
CA SER A 35 13.50 -6.16 5.23
C SER A 35 12.23 -6.88 5.67
N PHE A 36 12.35 -7.99 6.38
CA PHE A 36 11.20 -8.76 6.84
C PHE A 36 10.36 -7.92 7.81
N ILE A 37 11.00 -7.31 8.81
CA ILE A 37 10.34 -6.47 9.81
C ILE A 37 9.68 -5.25 9.15
N LEU A 38 10.38 -4.58 8.23
CA LEU A 38 9.83 -3.43 7.51
C LEU A 38 8.58 -3.80 6.71
N THR A 39 8.61 -4.91 5.97
CA THR A 39 7.44 -5.39 5.21
C THR A 39 6.29 -5.77 6.14
N LEU A 40 6.57 -6.35 7.31
CA LEU A 40 5.54 -6.70 8.30
C LEU A 40 4.86 -5.45 8.88
N ILE A 41 5.64 -4.44 9.27
CA ILE A 41 5.10 -3.17 9.76
C ILE A 41 4.29 -2.48 8.67
N ALA A 42 4.81 -2.43 7.44
CA ALA A 42 4.10 -1.86 6.30
C ALA A 42 2.75 -2.54 6.04
N LEU A 43 2.70 -3.88 6.15
CA LEU A 43 1.46 -4.66 6.02
C LEU A 43 0.41 -4.24 7.05
N VAL A 44 0.81 -4.13 8.32
CA VAL A 44 -0.09 -3.72 9.41
C VAL A 44 -0.61 -2.30 9.18
N LEU A 45 0.26 -1.37 8.75
CA LEU A 45 -0.14 -0.01 8.43
C LEU A 45 -1.11 0.08 7.25
N SER A 46 -0.91 -0.71 6.18
CA SER A 46 -1.87 -0.80 5.07
C SER A 46 -3.25 -1.27 5.55
N ALA A 47 -3.29 -2.25 6.47
CA ALA A 47 -4.54 -2.74 7.03
C ALA A 47 -5.24 -1.68 7.91
N ILE A 48 -4.47 -0.94 8.72
CA ILE A 48 -4.97 0.18 9.53
C ILE A 48 -5.54 1.30 8.63
N ALA A 49 -4.88 1.61 7.51
CA ALA A 49 -5.38 2.59 6.55
C ALA A 49 -6.75 2.18 5.97
N ALA A 50 -6.91 0.91 5.58
CA ALA A 50 -8.19 0.38 5.14
C ALA A 50 -9.25 0.40 6.25
N PHE A 51 -8.88 0.03 7.48
CA PHE A 51 -9.77 0.10 8.63
C PHE A 51 -10.29 1.53 8.84
N HIS A 52 -9.42 2.53 8.75
CA HIS A 52 -9.81 3.93 8.89
C HIS A 52 -10.79 4.37 7.80
N MET A 53 -10.54 4.04 6.54
CA MET A 53 -11.47 4.37 5.45
C MET A 53 -12.80 3.62 5.52
N TYR A 54 -12.84 2.45 6.14
CA TYR A 54 -14.06 1.64 6.22
C TYR A 54 -14.98 2.07 7.37
N TYR A 55 -14.41 2.38 8.54
CA TYR A 55 -15.20 2.64 9.75
C TYR A 55 -15.38 4.12 10.08
N HIS A 56 -14.44 4.98 9.70
CA HIS A 56 -14.58 6.41 9.96
C HIS A 56 -15.34 7.08 8.83
N THR A 57 -16.06 8.14 9.19
CA THR A 57 -16.65 9.06 8.23
C THR A 57 -15.63 9.46 7.18
N LEU A 58 -16.02 9.55 5.92
CA LEU A 58 -15.12 10.08 4.90
C LEU A 58 -15.20 11.60 4.91
N PHE A 59 -16.41 12.15 5.10
CA PHE A 59 -16.70 13.58 5.14
C PHE A 59 -17.88 13.87 6.08
N LYS A 60 -17.89 15.06 6.69
CA LYS A 60 -19.03 15.57 7.48
C LYS A 60 -19.64 16.77 6.76
N ILE A 61 -20.96 16.77 6.58
CA ILE A 61 -21.72 17.94 6.09
C ILE A 61 -22.25 18.68 7.31
N GLN A 62 -21.70 19.86 7.62
CA GLN A 62 -21.97 20.56 8.88
C GLN A 62 -23.41 21.10 8.98
N PHE A 63 -24.09 21.28 7.84
CA PHE A 63 -25.47 21.80 7.78
C PHE A 63 -26.54 20.77 8.11
N LEU A 64 -26.21 19.47 8.07
CA LEU A 64 -27.16 18.38 8.35
C LEU A 64 -26.81 17.61 9.64
N ASP A 65 -25.69 17.93 10.29
CA ASP A 65 -25.10 17.17 11.42
C ASP A 65 -25.01 15.65 11.17
N GLN A 66 -25.01 15.25 9.90
CA GLN A 66 -24.94 13.86 9.47
C GLN A 66 -23.49 13.50 9.16
N THR A 67 -22.97 12.58 9.96
CA THR A 67 -21.77 11.80 9.68
C THR A 67 -22.05 10.88 8.50
N VAL A 68 -21.28 10.98 7.41
CA VAL A 68 -21.42 10.06 6.29
C VAL A 68 -20.28 9.04 6.35
N ASN A 69 -20.57 7.87 6.94
CA ASN A 69 -19.72 6.68 6.86
C ASN A 69 -19.90 5.98 5.50
N TYR A 70 -18.99 5.08 5.10
CA TYR A 70 -19.06 4.33 3.84
C TYR A 70 -20.42 3.62 3.63
N GLN A 71 -20.96 2.97 4.67
CA GLN A 71 -22.28 2.33 4.59
C GLN A 71 -23.39 3.34 4.36
N GLN A 72 -23.40 4.44 5.12
CA GLN A 72 -24.37 5.52 4.96
C GLN A 72 -24.24 6.21 3.60
N PHE A 73 -23.03 6.33 3.05
CA PHE A 73 -22.79 6.84 1.71
C PHE A 73 -23.44 5.95 0.65
N LYS A 74 -23.30 4.63 0.80
CA LYS A 74 -23.93 3.65 -0.09
C LYS A 74 -25.46 3.75 -0.02
N ASP A 75 -26.02 3.87 1.17
CA ASP A 75 -27.47 3.97 1.39
C ASP A 75 -28.04 5.29 0.84
N VAL A 76 -27.32 6.41 1.00
CA VAL A 76 -27.70 7.71 0.43
C VAL A 76 -27.72 7.66 -1.10
N ILE A 77 -26.72 7.05 -1.74
CA ILE A 77 -26.70 6.88 -3.19
C ILE A 77 -27.90 6.04 -3.64
N GLN A 78 -28.13 4.88 -3.00
CA GLN A 78 -29.23 3.99 -3.39
C GLN A 78 -30.61 4.66 -3.24
N ASN A 79 -30.82 5.46 -2.20
CA ASN A 79 -32.08 6.16 -1.99
C ASN A 79 -32.30 7.31 -2.99
N LEU A 80 -31.25 8.01 -3.41
CA LEU A 80 -31.33 9.05 -4.46
C LEU A 80 -31.62 8.44 -5.84
N THR A 81 -31.05 7.28 -6.17
CA THR A 81 -31.34 6.55 -7.42
C THR A 81 -32.82 6.14 -7.54
N HIS A 82 -33.53 5.97 -6.41
CA HIS A 82 -34.94 5.58 -6.39
C HIS A 82 -35.94 6.75 -6.33
N GLN A 83 -35.51 7.98 -6.01
CA GLN A 83 -36.37 9.17 -5.90
C GLN A 83 -36.09 10.18 -7.03
N SER A 84 -36.46 9.80 -8.26
CA SER A 84 -36.22 10.54 -9.50
C SER A 84 -37.15 11.75 -9.72
N LEU A 85 -37.16 12.74 -8.82
CA LEU A 85 -37.98 13.96 -9.00
C LEU A 85 -37.17 15.26 -9.20
N ILE A 86 -35.84 15.20 -9.11
CA ILE A 86 -34.94 16.34 -9.34
C ILE A 86 -33.83 15.86 -10.27
N ASP A 87 -33.40 16.72 -11.21
CA ASP A 87 -32.30 16.41 -12.15
C ASP A 87 -30.96 16.34 -11.40
N THR A 88 -30.72 15.20 -10.73
CA THR A 88 -29.57 14.92 -9.86
C THR A 88 -28.49 14.13 -10.59
N ARG A 89 -28.56 14.03 -11.92
CA ARG A 89 -27.75 13.13 -12.73
C ARG A 89 -26.24 13.39 -12.60
N ASP A 90 -25.84 14.66 -12.52
CA ASP A 90 -24.45 15.07 -12.30
C ASP A 90 -23.98 14.80 -10.86
N LEU A 91 -24.88 14.94 -9.88
CA LEU A 91 -24.59 14.65 -8.48
C LEU A 91 -24.43 13.14 -8.26
N GLU A 92 -25.34 12.34 -8.81
CA GLU A 92 -25.29 10.88 -8.77
C GLU A 92 -24.03 10.34 -9.45
N SER A 93 -23.66 10.89 -10.62
CA SER A 93 -22.43 10.52 -11.33
C SER A 93 -21.16 10.79 -10.49
N ASN A 94 -21.06 11.97 -9.87
CA ASN A 94 -19.92 12.32 -9.02
C ASN A 94 -19.85 11.47 -7.74
N LEU A 95 -21.00 11.18 -7.13
CA LEU A 95 -21.08 10.32 -5.94
C LEU A 95 -20.72 8.86 -6.27
N ASN A 96 -21.17 8.36 -7.42
CA ASN A 96 -20.84 7.02 -7.91
C ASN A 96 -19.35 6.90 -8.27
N MET A 97 -18.74 7.96 -8.82
CA MET A 97 -17.29 8.03 -9.03
C MET A 97 -16.52 7.96 -7.71
N LEU A 98 -16.97 8.69 -6.68
CA LEU A 98 -16.36 8.64 -5.35
C LEU A 98 -16.47 7.24 -4.72
N LEU A 99 -17.65 6.61 -4.81
CA LEU A 99 -17.88 5.24 -4.35
C LEU A 99 -16.94 4.25 -5.05
N THR A 100 -16.79 4.41 -6.37
CA THR A 100 -15.90 3.59 -7.19
C THR A 100 -14.45 3.73 -6.76
N MET A 101 -13.98 4.96 -6.50
CA MET A 101 -12.62 5.20 -5.99
C MET A 101 -12.36 4.50 -4.65
N ILE A 102 -13.33 4.58 -3.73
CA ILE A 102 -13.25 3.91 -2.42
C ILE A 102 -13.17 2.39 -2.59
N ASN A 103 -13.99 1.81 -3.47
CA ASN A 103 -13.94 0.37 -3.77
C ASN A 103 -12.62 -0.06 -4.39
N ILE A 104 -12.10 0.71 -5.35
CA ILE A 104 -10.78 0.46 -5.95
C ILE A 104 -9.69 0.49 -4.88
N PHE A 105 -9.76 1.44 -3.94
CA PHE A 105 -8.81 1.51 -2.83
C PHE A 105 -8.80 0.22 -1.99
N PHE A 106 -9.98 -0.29 -1.61
CA PHE A 106 -10.05 -1.55 -0.85
C PHE A 106 -9.49 -2.73 -1.62
N ILE A 107 -9.77 -2.82 -2.92
CA ILE A 107 -9.21 -3.87 -3.79
C ILE A 107 -7.68 -3.76 -3.83
N LEU A 108 -7.13 -2.56 -4.01
CA LEU A 108 -5.68 -2.35 -4.04
C LEU A 108 -5.01 -2.66 -2.70
N ILE A 109 -5.61 -2.29 -1.57
CA ILE A 109 -5.09 -2.66 -0.24
C ILE A 109 -5.13 -4.18 -0.05
N PHE A 110 -6.21 -4.85 -0.48
CA PHE A 110 -6.29 -6.30 -0.41
C PHE A 110 -5.18 -6.97 -1.22
N ILE A 111 -4.97 -6.55 -2.47
CA ILE A 111 -3.88 -7.06 -3.31
C ILE A 111 -2.51 -6.72 -2.68
N ASN A 112 -2.33 -5.53 -2.11
CA ASN A 112 -1.12 -5.13 -1.40
C ASN A 112 -0.82 -6.06 -0.22
N ILE A 113 -1.82 -6.43 0.58
CA ILE A 113 -1.66 -7.36 1.71
C ILE A 113 -1.26 -8.75 1.20
N VAL A 114 -1.91 -9.27 0.16
CA VAL A 114 -1.58 -10.57 -0.44
C VAL A 114 -0.12 -10.58 -0.95
N LEU A 115 0.29 -9.54 -1.66
CA LEU A 115 1.66 -9.40 -2.15
C LEU A 115 2.68 -9.18 -1.02
N ALA A 116 2.31 -8.50 0.05
CA ALA A 116 3.15 -8.35 1.24
C ALA A 116 3.37 -9.72 1.92
N ILE A 117 2.34 -10.56 2.05
CA ILE A 117 2.47 -11.93 2.58
C ILE A 117 3.38 -12.76 1.67
N LEU A 118 3.17 -12.72 0.35
CA LEU A 118 4.05 -13.39 -0.62
C LEU A 118 5.49 -12.89 -0.53
N THR A 119 5.68 -11.59 -0.26
CA THR A 119 6.99 -10.98 -0.03
C THR A 119 7.65 -11.52 1.24
N LEU A 120 6.90 -11.72 2.33
CA LEU A 120 7.42 -12.29 3.57
C LEU A 120 7.87 -13.75 3.38
N VAL A 121 7.14 -14.54 2.60
CA VAL A 121 7.46 -15.96 2.32
C VAL A 121 8.66 -16.09 1.38
N PHE A 122 8.60 -15.42 0.22
CA PHE A 122 9.53 -15.62 -0.89
C PHE A 122 10.67 -14.59 -0.96
N ASN A 123 10.48 -13.39 -0.41
CA ASN A 123 11.44 -12.27 -0.43
C ASN A 123 12.07 -12.02 -1.81
N ARG A 124 11.27 -12.16 -2.89
CA ARG A 124 11.72 -11.89 -4.26
C ARG A 124 11.58 -10.40 -4.58
N THR A 125 12.63 -9.81 -5.16
CA THR A 125 12.66 -8.38 -5.55
C THR A 125 11.51 -8.00 -6.48
N PHE A 126 11.14 -8.88 -7.42
CA PHE A 126 10.00 -8.63 -8.32
C PHE A 126 8.68 -8.46 -7.54
N ILE A 127 8.42 -9.33 -6.57
CA ILE A 127 7.19 -9.26 -5.74
C ILE A 127 7.20 -7.98 -4.91
N LYS A 128 8.34 -7.62 -4.31
CA LYS A 128 8.48 -6.35 -3.58
C LYS A 128 8.21 -5.12 -4.44
N LEU A 129 8.74 -5.12 -5.67
CA LEU A 129 8.58 -4.01 -6.59
C LEU A 129 7.12 -3.88 -7.02
N LEU A 130 6.47 -5.00 -7.38
CA LEU A 130 5.05 -5.02 -7.69
C LEU A 130 4.20 -4.54 -6.49
N ASN A 131 4.54 -4.99 -5.28
CA ASN A 131 3.85 -4.57 -4.07
C ASN A 131 4.00 -3.07 -3.80
N LEU A 132 5.19 -2.50 -4.07
CA LEU A 132 5.43 -1.07 -3.95
C LEU A 132 4.59 -0.28 -4.95
N ILE A 133 4.52 -0.71 -6.22
CA ILE A 133 3.71 -0.03 -7.24
C ILE A 133 2.25 0.04 -6.80
N ILE A 134 1.71 -1.09 -6.31
CA ILE A 134 0.33 -1.16 -5.81
C ILE A 134 0.15 -0.26 -4.56
N ALA A 135 1.13 -0.22 -3.65
CA ALA A 135 1.10 0.65 -2.47
C ALA A 135 1.05 2.13 -2.86
N VAL A 136 1.86 2.54 -3.85
CA VAL A 136 1.85 3.92 -4.38
C VAL A 136 0.47 4.25 -4.97
N CYS A 137 -0.06 3.38 -5.84
CA CYS A 137 -1.39 3.58 -6.41
C CYS A 137 -2.48 3.68 -5.33
N ALA A 138 -2.44 2.81 -4.32
CA ALA A 138 -3.39 2.83 -3.21
C ALA A 138 -3.29 4.12 -2.39
N THR A 139 -2.08 4.65 -2.19
CA THR A 139 -1.84 5.90 -1.42
C THR A 139 -2.38 7.13 -2.15
N LEU A 140 -2.35 7.13 -3.48
CA LEU A 140 -2.86 8.27 -4.28
C LEU A 140 -4.38 8.41 -4.21
N ILE A 141 -5.13 7.33 -3.96
CA ILE A 141 -6.60 7.39 -3.93
C ILE A 141 -7.13 8.28 -2.79
N PRO A 142 -6.81 8.07 -1.51
CA PRO A 142 -7.33 8.93 -0.45
C PRO A 142 -6.89 10.40 -0.61
N ILE A 143 -5.71 10.65 -1.23
CA ILE A 143 -5.28 12.00 -1.62
C ILE A 143 -6.20 12.58 -2.70
N ALA A 144 -6.55 11.81 -3.72
CA ALA A 144 -7.47 12.24 -4.77
C ALA A 144 -8.88 12.50 -4.21
N ILE A 145 -9.39 11.64 -3.34
CA ILE A 145 -10.68 11.85 -2.67
C ILE A 145 -10.64 13.13 -1.82
N LEU A 146 -9.54 13.39 -1.10
CA LEU A 146 -9.36 14.64 -0.34
C LEU A 146 -9.47 15.87 -1.23
N TYR A 147 -8.79 15.83 -2.38
CA TYR A 147 -8.81 16.91 -3.36
C TYR A 147 -10.23 17.16 -3.91
N ILE A 148 -10.93 16.09 -4.30
CA ILE A 148 -12.31 16.17 -4.82
C ILE A 148 -13.23 16.81 -3.80
N VAL A 149 -13.13 16.43 -2.52
CA VAL A 149 -13.98 17.03 -1.49
C VAL A 149 -13.67 18.48 -1.22
N ARG A 150 -12.40 18.87 -1.18
CA ARG A 150 -12.03 20.28 -1.05
C ARG A 150 -12.61 21.12 -2.18
N GLU A 151 -12.57 20.60 -3.39
CA GLU A 151 -13.10 21.31 -4.55
C GLU A 151 -14.64 21.38 -4.53
N ALA A 152 -15.31 20.30 -4.13
CA ALA A 152 -16.75 20.29 -3.89
C ALA A 152 -17.16 21.29 -2.79
N ALA A 153 -16.38 21.39 -1.71
CA ALA A 153 -16.60 22.34 -0.62
C ALA A 153 -16.51 23.80 -1.09
N LYS A 154 -15.51 24.12 -1.91
CA LYS A 154 -15.35 25.46 -2.52
C LYS A 154 -16.49 25.78 -3.48
N ALA A 155 -16.87 24.83 -4.32
CA ALA A 155 -17.95 24.99 -5.28
C ALA A 155 -19.31 25.20 -4.58
N LEU A 156 -19.54 24.54 -3.44
CA LEU A 156 -20.71 24.80 -2.61
C LEU A 156 -20.63 26.18 -1.96
N ALA A 157 -19.49 26.53 -1.37
CA ALA A 157 -19.28 27.84 -0.73
C ALA A 157 -19.57 29.00 -1.68
N SER A 158 -19.04 28.96 -2.91
CA SER A 158 -19.27 30.00 -3.91
C SER A 158 -20.73 30.07 -4.39
N LYS A 159 -21.44 28.93 -4.45
CA LYS A 159 -22.87 28.90 -4.79
C LYS A 159 -23.76 29.45 -3.68
N PHE A 160 -23.36 29.31 -2.41
CA PHE A 160 -24.09 29.82 -1.26
C PHE A 160 -23.69 31.23 -0.86
N GLU A 161 -22.56 31.74 -1.36
CA GLU A 161 -22.06 33.09 -1.10
C GLU A 161 -23.11 34.20 -1.35
N PRO A 162 -23.94 34.15 -2.41
CA PRO A 162 -25.00 35.14 -2.63
C PRO A 162 -26.15 35.07 -1.62
N TYR A 163 -26.33 33.95 -0.91
CA TYR A 163 -27.49 33.69 -0.04
C TYR A 163 -27.15 33.74 1.45
N LEU A 164 -25.92 33.38 1.82
CA LEU A 164 -25.47 33.25 3.21
C LEU A 164 -24.29 34.19 3.55
N GLY A 165 -23.83 35.01 2.59
CA GLY A 165 -22.61 35.79 2.72
C GLY A 165 -21.35 34.92 2.55
N HIS A 166 -20.17 35.44 2.87
CA HIS A 166 -18.91 34.70 2.68
C HIS A 166 -18.85 33.49 3.63
N VAL A 167 -19.14 32.29 3.11
CA VAL A 167 -19.10 31.03 3.88
C VAL A 167 -17.77 30.33 3.65
N ASN A 168 -17.07 29.97 4.72
CA ASN A 168 -15.81 29.24 4.60
C ASN A 168 -16.07 27.79 4.10
N PRO A 169 -15.39 27.30 3.06
CA PRO A 169 -15.55 25.94 2.55
C PRO A 169 -15.39 24.85 3.63
N SER A 170 -14.47 25.06 4.59
CA SER A 170 -14.21 24.11 5.67
C SER A 170 -15.37 23.98 6.66
N THR A 171 -16.30 24.95 6.68
CA THR A 171 -17.53 24.88 7.49
C THR A 171 -18.71 24.23 6.75
N LEU A 172 -18.60 23.95 5.45
CA LEU A 172 -19.63 23.27 4.66
C LEU A 172 -19.37 21.77 4.59
N LEU A 173 -18.13 21.40 4.30
CA LEU A 173 -17.64 20.03 4.23
C LEU A 173 -16.37 19.93 5.07
N VAL A 174 -16.49 19.29 6.24
CA VAL A 174 -15.36 19.05 7.12
C VAL A 174 -14.68 17.76 6.67
N GLU A 175 -13.40 17.88 6.31
CA GLU A 175 -12.51 16.75 6.07
C GLU A 175 -12.49 15.86 7.31
N SER A 176 -12.78 14.57 7.14
CA SER A 176 -12.77 13.65 8.28
C SER A 176 -11.35 13.23 8.64
N ASN A 177 -11.11 13.07 9.95
CA ASN A 177 -9.90 12.44 10.48
C ASN A 177 -9.63 11.04 9.88
N GLY A 178 -10.69 10.32 9.46
CA GLY A 178 -10.54 9.02 8.81
C GLY A 178 -9.72 9.08 7.51
N LEU A 179 -9.95 10.11 6.69
CA LEU A 179 -9.26 10.27 5.42
C LEU A 179 -7.80 10.69 5.62
N HIS A 180 -7.56 11.65 6.52
CA HIS A 180 -6.20 12.07 6.90
C HIS A 180 -5.37 10.92 7.47
N ASN A 181 -5.95 10.13 8.37
CA ASN A 181 -5.28 8.96 8.94
C ASN A 181 -4.97 7.92 7.85
N ALA A 182 -5.90 7.66 6.93
CA ALA A 182 -5.66 6.75 5.82
C ALA A 182 -4.50 7.23 4.93
N ILE A 183 -4.39 8.53 4.64
CA ILE A 183 -3.25 9.11 3.90
C ILE A 183 -1.95 8.90 4.67
N ILE A 184 -1.90 9.22 5.97
CA ILE A 184 -0.70 9.09 6.79
C ILE A 184 -0.23 7.63 6.83
N PHE A 185 -1.13 6.70 7.19
CA PHE A 185 -0.77 5.29 7.34
C PHE A 185 -0.37 4.65 6.00
N SER A 186 -1.08 4.94 4.90
CA SER A 186 -0.72 4.43 3.57
C SER A 186 0.60 5.03 3.05
N SER A 187 0.89 6.29 3.34
CA SER A 187 2.16 6.94 2.97
C SER A 187 3.34 6.33 3.72
N ILE A 188 3.21 6.12 5.03
CA ILE A 188 4.26 5.46 5.84
C ILE A 188 4.44 4.02 5.38
N ALA A 189 3.35 3.27 5.14
CA ALA A 189 3.42 1.91 4.60
C ALA A 189 4.18 1.85 3.28
N THR A 190 3.86 2.75 2.34
CA THR A 190 4.53 2.87 1.04
C THR A 190 6.02 3.18 1.19
N LEU A 191 6.39 4.12 2.07
CA LEU A 191 7.78 4.43 2.37
C LEU A 191 8.53 3.21 2.92
N LEU A 192 7.91 2.45 3.84
CA LEU A 192 8.51 1.24 4.38
C LEU A 192 8.68 0.14 3.32
N TYR A 193 7.71 -0.02 2.41
CA TYR A 193 7.87 -0.92 1.27
C TYR A 193 9.04 -0.48 0.37
N PHE A 194 9.18 0.82 0.12
CA PHE A 194 10.30 1.36 -0.66
C PHE A 194 11.65 1.09 0.03
N VAL A 195 11.77 1.44 1.31
CA VAL A 195 13.00 1.19 2.09
C VAL A 195 13.33 -0.30 2.16
N SER A 196 12.32 -1.18 2.23
CA SER A 196 12.51 -2.63 2.24
C SER A 196 13.16 -3.21 0.97
N LEU A 197 13.14 -2.48 -0.15
CA LEU A 197 13.81 -2.89 -1.39
C LEU A 197 15.33 -2.88 -1.25
N PHE A 198 15.89 -1.91 -0.52
CA PHE A 198 17.33 -1.74 -0.37
C PHE A 198 17.95 -2.82 0.53
N PHE A 199 17.16 -3.40 1.43
CA PHE A 199 17.57 -4.49 2.30
C PHE A 199 17.47 -5.86 1.60
N ARG A 200 18.31 -6.06 0.58
CA ARG A 200 18.41 -7.33 -0.15
C ARG A 200 19.18 -8.40 0.65
N ASN A 201 18.85 -9.68 0.44
CA ASN A 201 19.69 -10.79 0.89
C ASN A 201 21.11 -10.62 0.36
N ARG A 202 22.05 -10.39 1.28
CA ARG A 202 23.47 -10.38 0.96
C ARG A 202 23.88 -11.79 0.55
N ARG A 203 24.56 -11.92 -0.59
CA ARG A 203 25.31 -13.15 -0.87
C ARG A 203 26.39 -13.22 0.21
N PRO A 204 26.50 -14.34 0.94
CA PRO A 204 27.58 -14.49 1.92
C PRO A 204 28.91 -14.31 1.18
N LYS A 205 29.77 -13.45 1.74
CA LYS A 205 31.11 -13.22 1.21
C LYS A 205 31.86 -14.57 1.28
N ARG A 206 32.43 -14.98 0.15
CA ARG A 206 33.32 -16.14 0.07
C ARG A 206 34.56 -15.88 0.92
#